data_AF-A0A963YY72-F1
#
_entry.id   AF-A0A963YY72-F1
#
_cell.length_a   1.000
_cell.length_b   1.000
_cell.length_c   1.000
_cell.angle_alpha   90.00
_cell.angle_beta   90.00
_cell.angle_gamma   90.00
#
_symmetry.space_group_name_H-M   'P 1'
#
loop_
_entity.id
_entity.type
_entity.pdbx_description
1 polymer ?
#
loop_
_entity_poly.entity_id
_entity_poly.type
_entity_poly.pdbx_seq_one_letter_code
_entity_poly.pdbx_strand_id
1 'polypeptide(L)'
;MPAVARTISITEHHDAFLSDQIAQGRHASTSEVVREALRRYEDDVRREEAHLAYLKRLGDEGEVAIDKGDYIDVPHDQLGSFLDSLGREARSE
;
A
#
# COMPACT_ATOMS: atom_id res chain seq x y z
N MET A 1 -23.43 11.86 3.55
CA MET A 1 -23.67 10.73 4.47
C MET A 1 -23.97 11.28 5.86
N PRO A 2 -24.92 10.71 6.61
CA PRO A 2 -25.17 11.14 7.99
C PRO A 2 -23.95 10.84 8.87
N ALA A 3 -23.59 11.79 9.74
CA ALA A 3 -22.52 11.59 10.71
C ALA A 3 -23.06 10.81 11.92
N VAL A 4 -22.36 9.75 12.32
CA VAL A 4 -22.67 8.96 13.52
C VAL A 4 -21.59 9.24 14.55
N ALA A 5 -21.99 9.57 15.78
CA ALA A 5 -21.07 9.75 16.90
C ALA A 5 -20.75 8.39 17.55
N ARG A 6 -19.46 8.14 17.79
CA ARG A 6 -19.00 6.98 18.57
C ARG A 6 -17.98 7.45 19.59
N THR A 7 -18.09 6.97 20.82
CA THR A 7 -17.09 7.21 21.88
C THR A 7 -15.97 6.18 21.76
N ILE A 8 -14.73 6.64 21.77
CA ILE A 8 -13.53 5.80 21.73
C ILE A 8 -12.54 6.28 22.79
N SER A 9 -11.77 5.37 23.36
CA SER A 9 -10.64 5.71 24.21
C SER A 9 -9.40 5.92 23.35
N ILE A 10 -8.63 6.97 23.63
CA ILE A 10 -7.37 7.28 22.94
C ILE A 10 -6.25 7.46 23.97
N THR A 11 -5.01 7.42 23.50
CA THR A 11 -3.84 7.70 24.33
C THR A 11 -3.63 9.20 24.49
N GLU A 12 -2.92 9.63 25.54
CA GLU A 12 -2.54 11.04 25.75
C GLU A 12 -1.76 11.60 24.55
N HIS A 13 -0.90 10.77 23.94
CA HIS A 13 -0.16 11.16 22.73
C HIS A 13 -1.09 11.54 21.57
N HIS A 14 -2.15 10.77 21.34
CA HIS A 14 -3.11 11.08 20.28
C HIS A 14 -3.97 12.30 20.62
N ASP A 15 -4.33 12.51 21.88
CA ASP A 15 -5.05 13.71 22.30
C ASP A 15 -4.23 15.00 22.07
N ALA A 16 -2.93 14.96 22.41
CA ALA A 16 -2.00 16.05 22.11
C ALA A 16 -1.89 16.30 20.60
N PHE A 17 -1.76 15.24 19.79
CA PHE A 17 -1.73 15.35 18.34
C PHE A 17 -3.01 16.01 17.78
N LEU A 18 -4.19 15.58 18.23
CA LEU A 18 -5.47 16.14 17.81
C LEU A 18 -5.57 17.62 18.15
N SER A 19 -5.15 18.00 19.37
CA SER A 19 -5.09 19.39 19.83
C SER A 19 -4.17 20.24 18.95
N ASP A 20 -2.98 19.73 18.60
CA ASP A 20 -2.03 20.42 17.72
C ASP A 20 -2.59 20.64 16.31
N GLN A 21 -3.33 19.67 15.75
CA GLN A 21 -3.95 19.82 14.43
C GLN A 21 -4.98 20.94 14.40
N ILE A 22 -5.73 21.12 15.49
CA ILE A 22 -6.72 22.19 15.63
C ILE A 22 -6.03 23.53 15.87
N ALA A 23 -5.04 23.57 16.77
CA ALA A 23 -4.28 24.78 17.09
C ALA A 23 -3.57 25.38 15.86
N GLN A 24 -3.12 24.52 14.93
CA GLN A 24 -2.50 24.93 13.68
C GLN A 24 -3.51 25.36 12.61
N GLY A 25 -4.81 25.40 12.93
CA GLY A 25 -5.89 25.85 12.05
C GLY A 25 -6.17 24.91 10.87
N ARG A 26 -5.57 23.71 10.84
CA ARG A 26 -5.77 22.74 9.76
C ARG A 26 -7.14 22.08 9.82
N HIS A 27 -7.75 22.01 11.00
CA HIS A 27 -9.06 21.40 11.22
C HIS A 27 -9.83 22.22 12.25
N ALA A 28 -11.15 22.32 12.09
CA ALA A 28 -12.02 23.07 12.99
C ALA A 28 -12.45 22.26 14.23
N SER A 29 -12.28 20.94 14.22
CA SER A 29 -12.68 20.06 15.32
C SER A 29 -11.92 18.74 15.34
N THR A 30 -11.89 18.11 16.51
CA THR A 30 -11.36 16.74 16.67
C THR A 30 -12.02 15.75 15.73
N SER A 31 -13.34 15.84 15.56
CA SER A 31 -14.07 14.95 14.66
C SER A 31 -13.65 15.11 13.20
N GLU A 32 -13.19 16.29 12.80
CA GLU A 32 -12.68 16.52 11.45
C GLU A 32 -11.31 15.88 11.25
N VAL A 33 -10.39 16.06 12.21
CA VAL A 33 -9.07 15.41 12.21
C VAL A 33 -9.24 13.89 12.13
N VAL A 34 -10.12 13.32 12.96
CA VAL A 34 -10.38 11.87 12.98
C VAL A 34 -10.97 11.38 11.67
N ARG A 35 -11.91 12.12 11.06
CA ARG A 35 -12.47 11.74 9.75
C ARG A 35 -11.43 11.76 8.64
N GLU A 36 -10.54 12.75 8.64
CA GLU A 36 -9.44 12.82 7.67
C GLU A 36 -8.45 11.66 7.87
N ALA A 37 -8.08 11.38 9.12
CA ALA A 37 -7.21 10.26 9.46
C ALA A 37 -7.82 8.91 9.02
N LEU A 38 -9.12 8.70 9.28
CA LEU A 38 -9.82 7.49 8.85
C LEU A 38 -9.90 7.38 7.33
N ARG A 39 -10.14 8.48 6.60
CA ARG A 39 -10.17 8.44 5.13
C ARG A 39 -8.82 8.02 4.56
N ARG A 40 -7.72 8.55 5.11
CA ARG A 40 -6.37 8.15 4.70
C ARG A 40 -6.09 6.69 5.01
N TYR A 41 -6.50 6.23 6.20
CA TYR A 41 -6.37 4.82 6.58
C TYR A 41 -7.19 3.89 5.66
N GLU A 42 -8.42 4.26 5.31
CA GLU A 42 -9.23 3.52 4.34
C GLU A 42 -8.56 3.47 2.96
N ASP A 43 -7.94 4.57 2.52
CA ASP A 43 -7.16 4.59 1.27
C ASP A 43 -5.93 3.68 1.35
N ASP A 44 -5.22 3.68 2.48
CA ASP A 44 -4.07 2.81 2.73
C ASP A 44 -4.46 1.33 2.66
N VAL A 45 -5.52 0.95 3.39
CA VAL A 45 -6.04 -0.43 3.37
C VAL A 45 -6.44 -0.85 1.96
N ARG A 46 -7.15 0.00 1.21
CA ARG A 46 -7.52 -0.31 -0.18
C ARG A 46 -6.31 -0.49 -1.09
N ARG A 47 -5.25 0.30 -0.91
CA ARG A 47 -4.00 0.16 -1.67
C ARG A 47 -3.28 -1.13 -1.35
N GLU A 48 -3.23 -1.51 -0.08
CA GLU A 48 -2.64 -2.76 0.36
C GLU A 48 -3.38 -3.97 -0.22
N GLU A 49 -4.71 -3.98 -0.14
CA GLU A 49 -5.54 -5.03 -0.73
C GLU A 49 -5.34 -5.14 -2.25
N ALA A 50 -5.31 -4.01 -2.95
CA ALA A 50 -5.07 -3.97 -4.39
C ALA A 50 -3.66 -4.49 -4.75
N HIS A 51 -2.65 -4.16 -3.96
CA HIS A 51 -1.29 -4.65 -4.16
C HIS A 51 -1.20 -6.16 -3.96
N LEU A 52 -1.80 -6.69 -2.89
CA LEU A 52 -1.84 -8.13 -2.64
C LEU A 52 -2.61 -8.88 -3.73
N ALA A 53 -3.74 -8.34 -4.20
CA ALA A 53 -4.49 -8.92 -5.30
C ALA A 53 -3.66 -8.95 -6.60
N TYR A 54 -2.90 -7.89 -6.86
CA TYR A 54 -2.00 -7.82 -8.01
C TYR A 54 -0.87 -8.85 -7.92
N LEU A 55 -0.20 -8.97 -6.77
CA LEU A 55 0.85 -9.96 -6.55
C LEU A 55 0.32 -11.39 -6.70
N LYS A 56 -0.87 -11.67 -6.15
CA LYS A 56 -1.51 -12.98 -6.29
C LYS A 56 -1.76 -13.30 -7.76
N ARG A 57 -2.31 -12.36 -8.52
CA ARG A 57 -2.54 -12.53 -9.96
C ARG A 57 -1.24 -12.85 -10.71
N LEU A 58 -0.14 -12.14 -10.41
CA LEU A 58 1.16 -12.43 -11.02
C LEU A 58 1.69 -13.83 -10.65
N GLY A 59 1.47 -14.27 -9.41
CA GLY A 59 1.79 -15.63 -8.98
C GLY A 59 1.01 -16.67 -9.78
N ASP A 60 -0.32 -16.52 -9.87
CA ASP A 60 -1.20 -17.41 -10.63
C ASP A 60 -0.80 -17.44 -12.13
N GLU A 61 -0.45 -16.28 -12.71
CA GLU A 61 0.06 -16.17 -14.09
C GLU A 61 1.40 -16.92 -14.27
N GLY A 62 2.30 -16.80 -13.30
CA GLY A 62 3.58 -17.51 -13.29
C GLY A 62 3.44 -19.03 -13.18
N GLU A 63 2.54 -19.52 -12.33
CA GLU A 63 2.23 -20.95 -12.24
C GLU A 63 1.73 -21.51 -13.58
N VAL A 64 0.80 -20.78 -14.24
CA VAL A 64 0.30 -21.16 -15.57
C VAL A 64 1.40 -21.13 -16.63
N ALA A 65 2.35 -20.19 -16.56
CA ALA A 65 3.48 -20.13 -17.48
C ALA A 65 4.42 -21.33 -17.30
N ILE A 66 4.74 -21.69 -16.05
CA ILE A 66 5.55 -22.87 -15.74
C ILE A 66 4.89 -24.15 -16.27
N ASP A 67 3.58 -24.34 -16.03
CA ASP A 67 2.83 -25.51 -16.52
C ASP A 67 2.86 -25.64 -18.05
N LYS A 68 2.98 -24.52 -18.77
CA LYS A 68 3.10 -24.48 -20.23
C LYS A 68 4.53 -24.62 -20.74
N GLY A 69 5.53 -24.67 -19.84
CA GLY A 69 6.93 -24.64 -20.21
C GLY A 69 7.42 -23.26 -20.67
N ASP A 70 6.68 -22.20 -20.40
CA ASP A 70 7.04 -20.81 -20.71
C ASP A 70 7.90 -20.23 -19.58
N TYR A 71 9.09 -20.80 -19.43
CA TYR A 71 10.10 -20.38 -18.47
C TYR A 71 11.49 -20.56 -19.06
N ILE A 72 12.48 -19.93 -18.42
CA ILE A 72 13.89 -20.13 -18.74
C ILE A 72 14.63 -20.60 -17.49
N ASP A 73 15.53 -21.56 -17.66
CA ASP A 73 16.42 -21.98 -16.60
C ASP A 73 17.60 -21.02 -16.51
N VAL A 74 17.73 -20.34 -15.36
CA VAL A 74 18.83 -19.41 -15.09
C VAL A 74 19.72 -20.02 -14.00
N PRO A 75 20.99 -20.35 -14.31
CA PRO A 75 21.95 -20.78 -13.30
C PRO A 75 22.11 -19.73 -12.19
N HIS A 76 22.24 -20.19 -10.94
CA HIS A 76 22.26 -19.29 -9.78
C HIS A 76 23.39 -18.25 -9.83
N ASP A 77 24.56 -18.64 -10.33
CA ASP A 77 25.73 -17.77 -10.53
C ASP A 77 25.53 -16.71 -11.63
N GLN A 78 24.53 -16.88 -12.50
CA GLN A 78 24.19 -16.00 -13.60
C GLN A 78 22.93 -15.16 -13.35
N LEU A 79 22.22 -15.40 -12.24
CA LEU A 79 20.97 -14.70 -11.93
C LEU A 79 21.16 -13.17 -11.88
N GLY A 80 22.25 -12.70 -11.27
CA GLY A 80 22.54 -11.27 -11.17
C GLY A 80 22.71 -10.60 -12.54
N SER A 81 23.54 -11.19 -13.41
CA SER A 81 23.79 -10.64 -14.74
C SER A 81 22.56 -10.71 -15.65
N PHE A 82 21.72 -11.73 -15.47
CA PHE A 82 20.44 -11.88 -16.16
C PHE A 82 19.43 -10.81 -15.75
N LEU A 83 19.25 -10.56 -14.45
CA LEU A 83 18.38 -9.48 -13.96
C LEU A 83 18.87 -8.11 -14.43
N ASP A 84 20.19 -7.89 -14.43
CA ASP A 84 20.77 -6.65 -14.94
C ASP A 84 20.52 -6.46 -16.45
N SER A 85 20.48 -7.52 -17.25
CA SER A 85 20.17 -7.41 -18.68
C SER A 85 18.70 -7.05 -18.91
N LEU A 86 17.77 -7.70 -18.20
CA LEU A 86 16.35 -7.35 -18.24
C LEU A 86 16.11 -5.89 -17.84
N GLY A 87 16.79 -5.42 -16.79
CA GLY A 87 16.68 -4.02 -16.35
C GLY A 87 17.28 -3.00 -17.32
N ARG A 88 18.18 -3.41 -18.24
CA ARG A 88 18.66 -2.56 -19.33
C ARG A 88 17.66 -2.52 -20.49
N GLU A 89 17.12 -3.67 -20.85
CA GLU A 89 16.15 -3.82 -21.94
C GLU A 89 14.85 -3.02 -21.66
N ALA A 90 14.29 -3.15 -20.45
CA ALA A 90 13.08 -2.42 -20.05
C ALA A 90 13.25 -0.88 -19.95
N ARG A 91 14.48 -0.37 -19.96
CA ARG A 91 14.77 1.09 -20.01
C ARG A 91 15.02 1.61 -21.42
N SER A 92 15.24 0.70 -22.38
CA SER A 92 15.44 1.04 -23.79
C SER A 92 14.16 1.05 -24.61
N GLU A 93 13.06 0.52 -24.05
CA GLU A 93 11.67 0.68 -24.50
C GLU A 93 11.01 1.92 -23.88
#